data_AF-A0A4U1CRF0-F1
#
_entry.id   AF-A0A4U1CRF0-F1
#
_cell.length_a   1.000
_cell.length_b   1.000
_cell.length_c   1.000
_cell.angle_alpha   90.00
_cell.angle_beta   90.00
_cell.angle_gamma   90.00
#
_symmetry.space_group_name_H-M   'P 1'
#
loop_
_entity.id
_entity.type
_entity.pdbx_description
1 polymer ?
#
loop_
_entity_poly.entity_id
_entity_poly.type
_entity_poly.pdbx_seq_one_letter_code
_entity_poly.pdbx_strand_id
1 'polypeptide(L)'
;MKKLHLVLTNPCSENWNEMQPAKAGRFCDQCTKHIIDLTAKTDTELIDFFKNKKANVCGRLLSTQLNRELTVPRQRPNWYWLMPIALGVSIFSPLKSLGFTPIISQNGNNPLPRNSSSQQSNLVEDPIVDIVKGKVVDVNIGKPLVGVKIKYKNFNNVVALTDSSGNFTLSVAEEDKTNILLFEAAGYDKKEMSITADMVVKMKEIVIMLGGISSISTTKEPLYVIYYGNKSCVANANQVKSINPNWIEKLDILKDASATALYGSKAANGVILMGIKKEFKNKIDFSKKD
;
A
#
# COMPACT_ATOMS: atom_id res chain seq x y z
N MET A 1 2.34 -15.62 11.51
CA MET A 1 1.77 -15.64 10.14
C MET A 1 2.91 -15.83 9.16
N LYS A 2 2.81 -16.74 8.18
CA LYS A 2 3.86 -16.87 7.16
C LYS A 2 3.81 -15.62 6.28
N LYS A 3 4.88 -14.83 6.33
CA LYS A 3 5.07 -13.65 5.48
C LYS A 3 5.82 -14.06 4.24
N LEU A 4 5.32 -13.66 3.08
CA LEU A 4 5.98 -13.90 1.81
C LEU A 4 6.24 -12.56 1.12
N HIS A 5 7.48 -12.36 0.69
CA HIS A 5 7.86 -11.22 -0.13
C HIS A 5 8.33 -11.73 -1.50
N LEU A 6 7.74 -11.19 -2.56
CA LEU A 6 8.15 -11.48 -3.94
C LEU A 6 9.24 -10.49 -4.34
N VAL A 7 10.42 -11.00 -4.67
CA VAL A 7 11.55 -10.17 -5.12
C VAL A 7 11.74 -10.32 -6.62
N LEU A 8 11.91 -9.17 -7.26
CA LEU A 8 12.24 -9.02 -8.67
C LEU A 8 13.72 -9.38 -8.87
N THR A 9 14.01 -10.45 -9.60
CA THR A 9 15.42 -10.79 -9.93
C THR A 9 15.82 -10.31 -11.31
N ASN A 10 14.94 -10.41 -12.30
CA ASN A 10 15.22 -9.94 -13.66
C ASN A 10 13.90 -9.64 -14.40
N PRO A 11 13.55 -8.37 -14.68
CA PRO A 11 12.37 -8.07 -15.50
C PRO A 11 12.60 -8.49 -16.96
N CYS A 12 11.53 -8.88 -17.63
CA CYS A 12 11.54 -9.29 -19.03
C CYS A 12 10.87 -8.20 -19.88
N SER A 13 11.52 -7.77 -20.97
CA SER A 13 11.00 -6.74 -21.89
C SER A 13 10.19 -7.33 -23.06
N GLU A 14 10.01 -8.64 -23.11
CA GLU A 14 9.32 -9.34 -24.20
C GLU A 14 7.81 -9.11 -24.20
N ASN A 15 7.23 -9.06 -25.39
CA ASN A 15 5.80 -8.86 -25.56
C ASN A 15 5.01 -10.14 -25.25
N TRP A 16 4.14 -10.09 -24.24
CA TRP A 16 3.27 -11.22 -23.88
C TRP A 16 2.45 -11.72 -25.06
N ASN A 17 1.92 -10.81 -25.90
CA ASN A 17 0.97 -11.13 -26.96
C ASN A 17 1.60 -11.93 -28.11
N GLU A 18 2.92 -11.86 -28.27
CA GLU A 18 3.67 -12.53 -29.33
C GLU A 18 4.18 -13.93 -28.92
N MET A 19 4.02 -14.30 -27.64
CA MET A 19 4.46 -15.60 -27.12
C MET A 19 3.51 -16.75 -27.44
N GLN A 20 4.06 -17.97 -27.49
CA GLN A 20 3.27 -19.18 -27.77
C GLN A 20 2.37 -19.57 -26.58
N PRO A 21 1.11 -19.99 -26.80
CA PRO A 21 0.22 -20.40 -25.72
C PRO A 21 0.67 -21.70 -25.05
N ALA A 22 0.55 -21.77 -23.71
CA ALA A 22 0.91 -22.94 -22.92
C ALA A 22 -0.14 -23.24 -21.82
N LYS A 23 -0.07 -24.45 -21.24
CA LYS A 23 -0.96 -24.90 -20.16
C LYS A 23 -0.68 -24.09 -18.89
N ALA A 24 -1.47 -23.03 -18.67
CA ALA A 24 -1.34 -22.02 -17.60
C ALA A 24 -0.34 -20.86 -17.85
N GLY A 25 -0.21 -20.40 -19.10
CA GLY A 25 0.55 -19.21 -19.42
C GLY A 25 0.98 -19.17 -20.87
N ARG A 26 2.21 -18.71 -21.10
CA ARG A 26 2.84 -18.70 -22.42
C ARG A 26 4.28 -19.17 -22.36
N PHE A 27 4.83 -19.61 -23.48
CA PHE A 27 6.24 -19.92 -23.63
C PHE A 27 6.94 -18.78 -24.38
N CYS A 28 8.03 -18.29 -23.81
CA CYS A 28 8.85 -17.26 -24.44
C CYS A 28 10.00 -17.92 -25.19
N ASP A 29 10.01 -17.76 -26.52
CA ASP A 29 11.03 -18.34 -27.39
C ASP A 29 12.41 -17.73 -27.18
N GLN A 30 12.48 -16.45 -26.77
CA GLN A 30 13.74 -15.74 -26.55
C GLN A 30 14.53 -16.25 -25.35
N CYS A 31 13.87 -16.45 -24.22
CA CYS A 31 14.52 -16.97 -23.01
C CYS A 31 14.30 -18.47 -22.79
N THR A 32 13.54 -19.13 -23.66
CA THR A 32 13.18 -20.56 -23.58
C THR A 32 12.55 -20.96 -22.24
N LYS A 33 11.77 -20.05 -21.62
CA LYS A 33 11.12 -20.27 -20.32
C LYS A 33 9.60 -20.20 -20.44
N HIS A 34 8.92 -21.00 -19.62
CA HIS A 34 7.49 -20.85 -19.38
C HIS A 34 7.21 -19.66 -18.46
N ILE A 35 6.33 -18.78 -18.92
CA ILE A 35 5.85 -17.62 -18.18
C ILE A 35 4.41 -17.88 -17.77
N ILE A 36 4.17 -17.88 -16.47
CA ILE A 36 2.86 -18.16 -15.86
C ILE A 36 2.12 -16.84 -15.65
N ASP A 37 0.83 -16.78 -16.01
CA ASP A 37 0.02 -15.60 -15.71
C ASP A 37 -0.47 -15.65 -14.26
N LEU A 38 0.00 -14.69 -13.45
CA LEU A 38 -0.34 -14.54 -12.04
C LEU A 38 -1.14 -13.27 -11.76
N THR A 39 -1.51 -12.51 -12.81
CA THR A 39 -2.23 -11.23 -12.66
C THR A 39 -3.59 -11.39 -11.99
N ALA A 40 -4.28 -12.51 -12.25
CA ALA A 40 -5.59 -12.81 -11.67
C ALA A 40 -5.52 -13.46 -10.27
N LYS A 41 -4.33 -13.73 -9.75
CA LYS A 41 -4.16 -14.47 -8.48
C LYS A 41 -4.35 -13.57 -7.26
N THR A 42 -5.11 -14.08 -6.29
CA THR A 42 -5.26 -13.46 -4.96
C THR A 42 -4.00 -13.66 -4.12
N ASP A 43 -3.81 -12.87 -3.06
CA ASP A 43 -2.66 -12.98 -2.17
C ASP A 43 -2.53 -14.39 -1.56
N THR A 44 -3.65 -15.01 -1.18
CA THR A 44 -3.67 -16.39 -0.66
C THR A 44 -3.19 -17.38 -1.72
N GLU A 45 -3.70 -17.27 -2.96
CA GLU A 45 -3.29 -18.14 -4.05
C GLU A 45 -1.83 -17.93 -4.46
N LEU A 46 -1.34 -16.69 -4.46
CA LEU A 46 0.07 -16.38 -4.69
C LEU A 46 0.93 -17.04 -3.60
N ILE A 47 0.55 -16.91 -2.33
CA ILE A 47 1.27 -17.55 -1.22
C ILE A 47 1.32 -19.05 -1.41
N ASP A 48 0.19 -19.70 -1.68
CA ASP A 48 0.14 -21.16 -1.87
C ASP A 48 0.91 -21.62 -3.11
N PHE A 49 0.86 -20.84 -4.19
CA PHE A 49 1.62 -21.11 -5.42
C PHE A 49 3.13 -21.11 -5.17
N PHE A 50 3.63 -20.13 -4.43
CA PHE A 50 5.07 -19.98 -4.16
C PHE A 50 5.56 -20.82 -2.97
N LYS A 51 4.69 -21.23 -2.05
CA LYS A 51 5.02 -22.01 -0.85
C LYS A 51 5.88 -23.25 -1.11
N ASN A 52 5.63 -23.93 -2.24
CA ASN A 52 6.30 -25.18 -2.60
C ASN A 52 7.32 -25.03 -3.74
N LYS A 53 7.50 -23.83 -4.30
CA LYS A 53 8.40 -23.58 -5.43
C LYS A 53 9.73 -23.06 -4.91
N LYS A 54 10.79 -23.88 -5.03
CA LYS A 54 12.16 -23.52 -4.61
C LYS A 54 12.95 -22.81 -5.71
N ALA A 55 12.50 -22.88 -6.97
CA ALA A 55 13.18 -22.30 -8.13
C ALA A 55 12.53 -20.99 -8.57
N ASN A 56 13.31 -20.15 -9.24
CA ASN A 56 12.83 -18.89 -9.82
C ASN A 56 11.75 -19.18 -10.87
N VAL A 57 10.55 -18.65 -10.65
CA VAL A 57 9.44 -18.80 -11.58
C VAL A 57 9.36 -17.56 -12.47
N CYS A 58 9.22 -17.74 -13.78
CA CYS A 58 8.91 -16.61 -14.65
C CYS A 58 7.40 -16.38 -14.66
N GLY A 59 6.97 -15.14 -14.49
CA GLY A 59 5.55 -14.85 -14.34
C GLY A 59 5.18 -13.43 -14.74
N ARG A 60 3.92 -13.27 -15.13
CA ARG A 60 3.26 -12.00 -15.40
C ARG A 60 2.54 -11.54 -14.14
N LEU A 61 2.90 -10.39 -13.60
CA LEU A 61 2.29 -9.83 -12.38
C LEU A 61 1.88 -8.37 -12.59
N LEU A 62 0.96 -7.92 -11.75
CA LEU A 62 0.62 -6.51 -11.64
C LEU A 62 1.67 -5.79 -10.81
N SER A 63 1.94 -4.53 -11.13
CA SER A 63 2.88 -3.71 -10.36
C SER A 63 2.49 -3.60 -8.89
N THR A 64 1.19 -3.67 -8.56
CA THR A 64 0.73 -3.61 -7.16
C THR A 64 0.94 -4.91 -6.40
N GLN A 65 1.10 -6.05 -7.08
CA GLN A 65 1.38 -7.36 -6.44
C GLN A 65 2.85 -7.47 -5.98
N LEU A 66 3.72 -6.58 -6.43
CA LEU A 66 5.16 -6.61 -6.20
C LEU A 66 5.57 -5.72 -5.02
N ASN A 67 6.70 -6.05 -4.39
CA ASN A 67 7.30 -5.26 -3.30
C ASN A 67 6.36 -4.96 -2.12
N ARG A 68 5.38 -5.85 -1.86
CA ARG A 68 4.48 -5.78 -0.71
C ARG A 68 4.51 -7.06 0.12
N GLU A 69 4.16 -6.96 1.40
CA GLU A 69 3.94 -8.14 2.24
C GLU A 69 2.61 -8.80 1.85
N LEU A 70 2.67 -10.02 1.29
CA LEU A 70 1.47 -10.83 1.10
C LEU A 70 1.08 -11.45 2.45
N THR A 71 -0.17 -11.24 2.87
CA THR A 71 -0.70 -11.80 4.11
C THR A 71 -1.95 -12.62 3.84
N VAL A 72 -2.05 -13.79 4.46
CA VAL A 72 -3.29 -14.57 4.42
C VAL A 72 -4.28 -13.90 5.36
N PRO A 73 -5.46 -13.43 4.88
CA PRO A 73 -6.47 -12.88 5.76
C PRO A 73 -6.87 -13.97 6.76
N ARG A 74 -6.88 -13.64 8.05
CA ARG A 74 -7.31 -14.55 9.10
C ARG A 74 -8.78 -14.86 8.86
N GLN A 75 -9.07 -16.03 8.28
CA GLN A 75 -10.44 -16.51 8.13
C GLN A 75 -11.02 -16.63 9.54
N ARG A 76 -11.90 -15.71 9.91
CA ARG A 76 -12.67 -15.85 11.13
C ARG A 76 -13.68 -16.95 10.82
N PRO A 77 -13.67 -18.08 11.55
CA PRO A 77 -14.72 -19.07 11.37
C PRO A 77 -16.04 -18.33 11.55
N ASN A 78 -16.93 -18.48 10.57
CA ASN A 78 -18.19 -17.75 10.53
C ASN A 78 -19.06 -18.23 11.70
N TRP A 79 -18.91 -17.60 12.87
CA TRP A 79 -19.66 -17.93 14.08
C TRP A 79 -21.18 -17.85 13.85
N TYR A 80 -21.65 -17.10 12.84
CA TYR A 80 -23.07 -17.08 12.45
C TYR A 80 -23.62 -18.45 12.02
N TRP A 81 -22.78 -19.43 11.68
CA TRP A 81 -23.23 -20.80 11.43
C TRP A 81 -23.46 -21.61 12.72
N LEU A 82 -22.98 -21.15 13.88
CA LEU A 82 -23.28 -21.73 15.20
C LEU A 82 -24.52 -21.11 15.87
N MET A 83 -25.31 -20.29 15.17
CA MET A 83 -26.58 -19.77 15.68
C MET A 83 -27.76 -20.11 14.76
N PRO A 84 -28.28 -21.34 14.87
CA PRO A 84 -29.70 -21.55 15.06
C PRO A 84 -29.95 -22.03 16.50
N ILE A 85 -31.09 -21.67 17.10
CA ILE A 85 -31.55 -21.99 18.47
C ILE A 85 -31.25 -20.92 19.56
N ALA A 86 -31.47 -19.63 19.28
CA ALA A 86 -31.70 -18.65 20.36
C ALA A 86 -32.85 -17.64 20.09
N LEU A 87 -33.60 -17.82 19.00
CA LEU A 87 -34.80 -17.01 18.68
C LEU A 87 -36.04 -17.90 18.44
N GLY A 88 -36.11 -19.04 19.12
CA GLY A 88 -37.22 -19.98 19.01
C GLY A 88 -38.34 -19.81 20.04
N VAL A 89 -38.13 -19.03 21.11
CA VAL A 89 -39.17 -18.80 22.14
C VAL A 89 -38.98 -17.43 22.77
N SER A 90 -39.65 -16.40 22.25
CA SER A 90 -40.15 -15.25 23.02
C SER A 90 -41.08 -14.37 22.18
N ILE A 91 -42.37 -14.71 22.25
CA ILE A 91 -43.49 -13.80 22.52
C ILE A 91 -43.79 -12.72 21.47
N PHE A 92 -44.80 -13.03 20.64
CA PHE A 92 -45.76 -12.06 20.11
C PHE A 92 -46.20 -11.09 21.22
N SER A 93 -45.93 -9.80 21.06
CA SER A 93 -46.66 -8.73 21.76
C SER A 93 -47.14 -7.75 20.69
N PRO A 94 -48.45 -7.44 20.58
CA PRO A 94 -48.90 -6.41 19.65
C PRO A 94 -48.44 -5.03 20.14
N LEU A 95 -47.85 -4.29 19.21
CA LEU A 95 -47.38 -2.93 19.31
C LEU A 95 -48.56 -1.98 19.62
N LYS A 96 -48.60 -1.36 20.81
CA LYS A 96 -49.44 -0.17 21.03
C LYS A 96 -48.71 1.04 20.47
N SER A 97 -49.24 1.62 19.38
CA SER A 97 -48.76 2.87 18.80
C SER A 97 -48.98 4.03 19.78
N LEU A 98 -47.90 4.63 20.29
CA LEU A 98 -47.98 5.98 20.85
C LEU A 98 -47.95 6.97 19.69
N GLY A 99 -49.10 7.60 19.45
CA GLY A 99 -49.22 8.70 18.51
C GLY A 99 -48.50 9.93 19.04
N PHE A 100 -47.48 10.38 18.31
CA PHE A 100 -46.89 11.70 18.50
C PHE A 100 -47.54 12.67 17.51
N THR A 101 -48.39 13.57 18.00
CA THR A 101 -48.76 14.77 17.26
C THR A 101 -47.62 15.79 17.37
N PRO A 102 -47.22 16.47 16.28
CA PRO A 102 -46.27 17.55 16.38
C PRO A 102 -46.88 18.73 17.16
N ILE A 103 -46.17 19.22 18.17
CA ILE A 103 -46.48 20.50 18.83
C ILE A 103 -45.82 21.60 17.98
N ILE A 104 -46.66 22.45 17.40
CA ILE A 104 -46.28 23.77 16.88
C ILE A 104 -46.08 24.67 18.10
N SER A 105 -44.88 25.22 18.29
CA SER A 105 -44.64 26.31 19.24
C SER A 105 -44.35 27.58 18.48
N GLN A 106 -45.22 28.57 18.67
CA GLN A 106 -45.08 29.91 18.11
C GLN A 106 -44.13 30.78 18.94
N ASN A 107 -43.37 31.58 18.20
CA ASN A 107 -42.87 32.93 18.48
C ASN A 107 -43.08 33.53 19.89
N GLY A 108 -41.98 34.06 20.43
CA GLY A 108 -41.97 35.12 21.42
C GLY A 108 -40.80 36.07 21.15
N ASN A 109 -41.12 37.30 20.76
CA ASN A 109 -40.21 38.41 20.43
C ASN A 109 -39.28 38.79 21.61
N ASN A 110 -38.10 39.33 21.30
CA ASN A 110 -37.68 40.67 21.77
C ASN A 110 -36.37 41.16 21.13
N PRO A 111 -36.16 42.49 21.04
CA PRO A 111 -35.36 43.12 19.97
C PRO A 111 -33.88 43.42 20.32
N LEU A 112 -33.16 43.76 19.25
CA LEU A 112 -31.75 44.18 19.09
C LEU A 112 -31.18 45.10 20.19
N PRO A 113 -29.83 45.15 20.28
CA PRO A 113 -29.19 46.38 19.85
C PRO A 113 -28.17 46.18 18.72
N ARG A 114 -28.25 47.14 17.79
CA ARG A 114 -27.40 47.42 16.65
C ARG A 114 -26.15 48.16 17.15
N ASN A 115 -24.97 47.58 16.98
CA ASN A 115 -23.73 48.33 16.85
C ASN A 115 -23.18 48.13 15.45
N SER A 116 -23.48 49.12 14.61
CA SER A 116 -22.90 49.28 13.29
C SER A 116 -21.51 49.87 13.45
N SER A 117 -20.48 49.05 13.22
CA SER A 117 -19.17 49.53 12.82
C SER A 117 -18.97 49.07 11.39
N SER A 118 -19.26 49.96 10.46
CA SER A 118 -18.93 49.83 9.04
C SER A 118 -17.43 49.60 8.88
N GLN A 119 -17.04 48.36 8.60
CA GLN A 119 -15.83 48.11 7.83
C GLN A 119 -16.28 47.85 6.40
N GLN A 120 -15.90 48.77 5.51
CA GLN A 120 -15.97 48.61 4.07
C GLN A 120 -15.32 47.28 3.71
N SER A 121 -16.15 46.28 3.39
CA SER A 121 -15.74 45.18 2.55
C SER A 121 -15.41 45.79 1.19
N ASN A 122 -14.13 46.02 0.93
CA ASN A 122 -13.67 46.00 -0.45
C ASN A 122 -14.13 44.65 -0.99
N LEU A 123 -15.11 44.68 -1.91
CA LEU A 123 -15.46 43.53 -2.73
C LEU A 123 -14.24 43.29 -3.62
N VAL A 124 -13.27 42.54 -3.08
CA VAL A 124 -12.43 41.71 -3.93
C VAL A 124 -13.43 40.76 -4.55
N GLU A 125 -13.70 40.94 -5.84
CA GLU A 125 -14.46 39.96 -6.61
C GLU A 125 -13.72 38.63 -6.43
N ASP A 126 -14.26 37.76 -5.57
CA ASP A 126 -13.74 36.42 -5.40
C ASP A 126 -13.71 35.79 -6.80
N PRO A 127 -12.56 35.23 -7.23
CA PRO A 127 -12.47 34.62 -8.54
C PRO A 127 -13.57 33.57 -8.66
N ILE A 128 -14.33 33.60 -9.75
CA ILE A 128 -15.39 32.62 -9.99
C ILE A 128 -14.73 31.24 -10.08
N VAL A 129 -14.84 30.47 -9.00
CA VAL A 129 -14.25 29.13 -8.89
C VAL A 129 -15.28 28.10 -9.36
N ASP A 130 -14.96 27.38 -10.43
CA ASP A 130 -15.76 26.26 -10.89
C ASP A 130 -15.33 24.99 -10.14
N ILE A 131 -16.28 24.19 -9.65
CA ILE A 131 -16.00 22.99 -8.87
C ILE A 131 -16.18 21.77 -9.76
N VAL A 132 -15.06 21.19 -10.16
CA VAL A 132 -15.03 19.98 -10.97
C VAL A 132 -15.05 18.77 -10.04
N LYS A 133 -16.00 17.88 -10.24
CA LYS A 133 -16.10 16.60 -9.53
C LYS A 133 -15.82 15.46 -10.48
N GLY A 134 -15.28 14.36 -9.94
CA GLY A 134 -15.06 13.17 -10.73
C GLY A 134 -14.72 11.95 -9.90
N LYS A 135 -14.59 10.82 -10.59
CA LYS A 135 -14.26 9.53 -10.00
C LYS A 135 -13.18 8.82 -10.80
N VAL A 136 -12.21 8.23 -10.12
CA VAL A 136 -11.11 7.46 -10.72
C VAL A 136 -11.28 5.97 -10.41
N VAL A 137 -11.27 5.15 -11.45
CA VAL A 137 -11.45 3.69 -11.38
C VAL A 137 -10.42 2.94 -12.23
N ASP A 138 -10.15 1.70 -11.87
CA ASP A 138 -9.38 0.77 -12.71
C ASP A 138 -10.17 0.40 -13.98
N VAL A 139 -9.47 0.31 -15.12
CA VAL A 139 -10.06 0.00 -16.44
C VAL A 139 -10.69 -1.39 -16.48
N ASN A 140 -10.08 -2.40 -15.85
CA ASN A 140 -10.46 -3.79 -16.01
C ASN A 140 -11.47 -4.25 -14.95
N ILE A 141 -11.23 -3.85 -13.70
CA ILE A 141 -11.99 -4.31 -12.53
C ILE A 141 -13.10 -3.30 -12.18
N GLY A 142 -12.98 -2.03 -12.61
CA GLY A 142 -13.88 -0.95 -12.19
C GLY A 142 -13.70 -0.56 -10.72
N LYS A 143 -12.65 -1.06 -10.06
CA LYS A 143 -12.32 -0.79 -8.67
C LYS A 143 -11.98 0.71 -8.49
N PRO A 144 -12.54 1.40 -7.48
CA PRO A 144 -12.15 2.78 -7.20
C PRO A 144 -10.68 2.88 -6.77
N LEU A 145 -9.99 3.91 -7.28
CA LEU A 145 -8.57 4.13 -6.99
C LEU A 145 -8.40 5.25 -5.96
N VAL A 146 -7.78 4.90 -4.84
CA VAL A 146 -7.56 5.78 -3.68
C VAL A 146 -6.16 6.40 -3.75
N GLY A 147 -6.04 7.68 -3.39
CA GLY A 147 -4.73 8.36 -3.32
C GLY A 147 -4.10 8.68 -4.68
N VAL A 148 -4.91 8.75 -5.75
CA VAL A 148 -4.46 9.19 -7.07
C VAL A 148 -4.12 10.67 -7.01
N LYS A 149 -2.91 11.03 -7.45
CA LYS A 149 -2.43 12.41 -7.52
C LYS A 149 -2.92 13.06 -8.79
N ILE A 150 -3.62 14.16 -8.65
CA ILE A 150 -4.12 14.97 -9.76
C ILE A 150 -3.25 16.23 -9.83
N LYS A 151 -2.73 16.50 -11.02
CA LYS A 151 -1.82 17.63 -11.32
C LYS A 151 -2.25 18.28 -12.63
N TYR A 152 -1.84 19.53 -12.86
CA TYR A 152 -1.85 20.06 -14.22
C TYR A 152 -0.61 19.55 -14.96
N LYS A 153 -0.70 19.30 -16.28
CA LYS A 153 0.38 18.67 -17.07
C LYS A 153 1.76 19.35 -16.92
N ASN A 154 1.77 20.68 -16.78
CA ASN A 154 3.00 21.48 -16.63
C ASN A 154 3.25 21.95 -15.19
N PHE A 155 2.50 21.43 -14.22
CA PHE A 155 2.58 21.83 -12.82
C PHE A 155 2.89 20.63 -11.93
N ASN A 156 3.99 20.71 -11.19
CA ASN A 156 4.45 19.58 -10.37
C ASN A 156 3.65 19.41 -9.07
N ASN A 157 2.98 20.46 -8.61
CA ASN A 157 2.22 20.41 -7.36
C ASN A 157 0.91 19.65 -7.55
N VAL A 158 0.57 18.86 -6.54
CA VAL A 158 -0.69 18.11 -6.49
C VAL A 158 -1.81 19.09 -6.19
N VAL A 159 -2.83 19.11 -7.04
CA VAL A 159 -3.99 19.99 -6.91
C VAL A 159 -5.18 19.29 -6.25
N ALA A 160 -5.27 17.97 -6.39
CA ALA A 160 -6.28 17.16 -5.72
C ALA A 160 -5.80 15.71 -5.52
N LEU A 161 -6.43 15.02 -4.56
CA LEU A 161 -6.22 13.60 -4.26
C LEU A 161 -7.57 12.88 -4.25
N THR A 162 -7.59 11.63 -4.70
CA THR A 162 -8.80 10.81 -4.60
C THR A 162 -9.02 10.25 -3.20
N ASP A 163 -10.28 10.23 -2.77
CA ASP A 163 -10.72 9.67 -1.49
C ASP A 163 -10.78 8.12 -1.50
N SER A 164 -11.27 7.53 -0.39
CA SER A 164 -11.43 6.07 -0.24
C SER A 164 -12.41 5.43 -1.23
N SER A 165 -13.29 6.24 -1.82
CA SER A 165 -14.29 5.83 -2.83
C SER A 165 -13.85 6.18 -4.26
N GLY A 166 -12.62 6.68 -4.42
CA GLY A 166 -12.04 7.10 -5.70
C GLY A 166 -12.57 8.43 -6.23
N ASN A 167 -13.35 9.18 -5.45
CA ASN A 167 -13.88 10.48 -5.87
C ASN A 167 -12.86 11.58 -5.61
N PHE A 168 -12.92 12.65 -6.39
CA PHE A 168 -12.15 13.87 -6.18
C PHE A 168 -12.99 15.11 -6.47
N THR A 169 -12.57 16.22 -5.88
CA THR A 169 -13.13 17.55 -6.09
C THR A 169 -11.98 18.51 -6.36
N LEU A 170 -12.07 19.29 -7.43
CA LEU A 170 -11.06 20.24 -7.86
C LEU A 170 -11.69 21.60 -8.07
N SER A 171 -11.15 22.61 -7.40
CA SER A 171 -11.48 24.01 -7.63
C SER A 171 -10.64 24.54 -8.79
N VAL A 172 -11.29 24.94 -9.89
CA VAL A 172 -10.63 25.39 -11.13
C VAL A 172 -11.00 26.85 -11.37
N ALA A 173 -10.00 27.71 -11.53
CA ALA A 173 -10.20 29.08 -11.98
C ALA A 173 -10.52 29.11 -13.48
N GLU A 174 -11.28 30.10 -13.96
CA GLU A 174 -11.64 30.23 -15.39
C GLU A 174 -10.42 30.18 -16.34
N GLU A 175 -9.30 30.77 -15.93
CA GLU A 175 -8.04 30.75 -16.68
C GLU A 175 -7.43 29.35 -16.86
N ASP A 176 -7.70 28.44 -15.92
CA ASP A 176 -7.14 27.10 -15.90
C ASP A 176 -8.02 26.05 -16.59
N LYS A 177 -9.23 26.41 -17.05
CA LYS A 177 -10.17 25.45 -17.67
C LYS A 177 -9.64 24.79 -18.94
N THR A 178 -8.70 25.44 -19.62
CA THR A 178 -8.06 24.90 -20.84
C THR A 178 -6.90 23.94 -20.55
N ASN A 179 -6.48 23.83 -19.28
CA ASN A 179 -5.37 22.98 -18.89
C ASN A 179 -5.74 21.48 -18.94
N ILE A 180 -4.71 20.66 -19.19
CA ILE A 180 -4.82 19.20 -19.16
C ILE A 180 -4.48 18.71 -17.75
N LEU A 181 -5.36 17.88 -17.19
CA LEU A 181 -5.13 17.16 -15.95
C LEU A 181 -4.30 15.90 -16.21
N LEU A 182 -3.31 15.68 -15.35
CA LEU A 182 -2.46 14.50 -15.29
C LEU A 182 -2.78 13.71 -14.01
N PHE A 183 -3.18 12.46 -14.18
CA PHE A 183 -3.49 11.53 -13.12
C PHE A 183 -2.32 10.56 -12.92
N GLU A 184 -1.78 10.52 -11.70
CA GLU A 184 -0.62 9.71 -11.33
C GLU A 184 -0.93 8.85 -10.10
N ALA A 185 -0.81 7.53 -10.24
CA ALA A 185 -1.00 6.58 -9.15
C ALA A 185 0.08 5.50 -9.19
N ALA A 186 0.47 4.99 -8.03
CA ALA A 186 1.50 3.96 -7.93
C ALA A 186 1.02 2.66 -8.58
N GLY A 187 1.77 2.16 -9.56
CA GLY A 187 1.45 0.93 -10.29
C GLY A 187 0.45 1.10 -11.44
N TYR A 188 0.10 2.32 -11.84
CA TYR A 188 -0.80 2.61 -12.95
C TYR A 188 -0.12 3.52 -13.99
N ASP A 189 -0.52 3.38 -15.25
CA ASP A 189 -0.09 4.28 -16.32
C ASP A 189 -0.65 5.69 -16.07
N LYS A 190 0.19 6.72 -16.32
CA LYS A 190 -0.24 8.11 -16.23
C LYS A 190 -1.33 8.39 -17.25
N LYS A 191 -2.40 9.06 -16.83
CA LYS A 191 -3.53 9.41 -17.71
C LYS A 191 -3.65 10.92 -17.85
N GLU A 192 -3.75 11.39 -19.08
CA GLU A 192 -4.03 12.78 -19.42
C GLU A 192 -5.50 12.95 -19.81
N MET A 193 -6.15 14.03 -19.34
CA MET A 193 -7.53 14.36 -19.68
C MET A 193 -7.81 15.87 -19.60
N SER A 194 -8.63 16.38 -20.51
CA SER A 194 -9.19 17.73 -20.43
C SER A 194 -10.21 17.84 -19.29
N ILE A 195 -10.34 19.03 -18.72
CA ILE A 195 -11.29 19.31 -17.63
C ILE A 195 -12.72 19.23 -18.18
N THR A 196 -13.59 18.48 -17.51
CA THR A 196 -15.00 18.32 -17.87
C THR A 196 -15.81 18.11 -16.59
N ALA A 197 -17.07 18.57 -16.54
CA ALA A 197 -17.95 18.32 -15.42
C ALA A 197 -18.23 16.81 -15.25
N ASP A 198 -18.25 16.33 -14.00
CA ASP A 198 -18.57 14.95 -13.61
C ASP A 198 -17.78 13.86 -14.37
N MET A 199 -16.46 14.00 -14.39
CA MET A 199 -15.58 13.12 -15.16
C MET A 199 -15.34 11.76 -14.50
N VAL A 200 -15.38 10.69 -15.31
CA VAL A 200 -14.98 9.33 -14.88
C VAL A 200 -13.66 8.95 -15.54
N VAL A 201 -12.61 8.86 -14.73
CA VAL A 201 -11.26 8.54 -15.17
C VAL A 201 -11.01 7.05 -15.04
N LYS A 202 -10.72 6.39 -16.15
CA LYS A 202 -10.29 4.99 -16.16
C LYS A 202 -8.77 4.92 -16.30
N MET A 203 -8.09 4.39 -15.29
CA MET A 203 -6.64 4.18 -15.30
C MET A 203 -6.29 2.71 -15.52
N LYS A 204 -5.22 2.47 -16.26
CA LYS A 204 -4.74 1.12 -16.59
C LYS A 204 -3.62 0.72 -15.64
N GLU A 205 -3.79 -0.40 -14.94
CA GLU A 205 -2.73 -0.95 -14.10
C GLU A 205 -1.56 -1.47 -14.94
N ILE A 206 -0.33 -1.20 -14.48
CA ILE A 206 0.90 -1.62 -15.15
C ILE A 206 1.10 -3.11 -14.92
N VAL A 207 1.22 -3.84 -16.03
CA VAL A 207 1.53 -5.27 -16.02
C VAL A 207 3.02 -5.44 -16.29
N ILE A 208 3.70 -6.19 -15.42
CA ILE A 208 5.14 -6.42 -15.48
C ILE A 208 5.39 -7.92 -15.72
N MET A 209 6.23 -8.20 -16.71
CA MET A 209 6.70 -9.55 -17.04
C MET A 209 8.02 -9.80 -16.35
N LEU A 210 8.14 -10.93 -15.64
CA LEU A 210 9.30 -11.21 -14.82
C LEU A 210 10.00 -12.49 -15.26
N GLY A 211 11.29 -12.38 -15.54
CA GLY A 211 12.22 -13.44 -15.92
C GLY A 211 12.87 -14.15 -14.74
N GLY A 212 12.18 -14.20 -13.60
CA GLY A 212 12.63 -14.84 -12.37
C GLY A 212 12.06 -14.14 -11.14
N ILE A 213 11.09 -14.79 -10.52
CA ILE A 213 10.49 -14.36 -9.26
C ILE A 213 10.91 -15.40 -8.23
N SER A 214 11.58 -14.93 -7.20
CA SER A 214 11.89 -15.73 -6.01
C SER A 214 10.98 -15.26 -4.89
N SER A 215 10.37 -16.22 -4.20
CA SER A 215 9.68 -15.93 -2.96
C SER A 215 10.65 -16.07 -1.80
N ILE A 216 10.92 -14.98 -1.10
CA ILE A 216 11.71 -15.04 0.13
C ILE A 216 10.70 -15.23 1.27
N SER A 217 10.70 -16.42 1.87
CA SER A 217 10.01 -16.66 3.13
C SER A 217 10.87 -16.07 4.24
N THR A 218 10.56 -14.85 4.68
CA THR A 218 11.26 -14.14 5.77
C THR A 218 10.93 -14.71 7.15
N THR A 219 10.83 -16.04 7.25
CA THR A 219 10.60 -16.74 8.53
C THR A 219 11.90 -17.06 9.27
N LYS A 220 13.05 -16.75 8.66
CA LYS A 220 14.39 -17.01 9.19
C LYS A 220 15.11 -15.68 9.33
N GLU A 221 15.27 -15.21 10.55
CA GLU A 221 16.00 -13.97 10.85
C GLU A 221 17.51 -14.28 10.96
N PRO A 222 18.37 -13.40 10.42
CA PRO A 222 19.81 -13.50 10.62
C PRO A 222 20.18 -13.10 12.06
N LEU A 223 21.36 -13.52 12.50
CA LEU A 223 21.92 -13.06 13.77
C LEU A 223 22.52 -11.66 13.56
N TYR A 224 22.10 -10.67 14.36
CA TYR A 224 22.72 -9.34 14.33
C TYR A 224 23.77 -9.25 15.42
N VAL A 225 24.97 -8.84 15.05
CA VAL A 225 26.09 -8.66 15.98
C VAL A 225 26.60 -7.24 15.84
N ILE A 226 26.52 -6.48 16.93
CA ILE A 226 27.00 -5.11 16.98
C ILE A 226 28.36 -5.12 17.66
N TYR A 227 29.33 -4.42 17.09
CA TYR A 227 30.68 -4.37 17.67
C TYR A 227 31.28 -2.97 17.65
N TYR A 228 32.19 -2.74 18.58
CA TYR A 228 33.04 -1.56 18.64
C TYR A 228 34.39 -1.94 19.26
N GLY A 229 35.46 -1.84 18.46
CA GLY A 229 36.78 -2.35 18.86
C GLY A 229 36.68 -3.82 19.27
N ASN A 230 37.08 -4.14 20.51
CA ASN A 230 37.07 -5.50 21.05
C ASN A 230 35.77 -5.86 21.80
N LYS A 231 34.76 -4.99 21.79
CA LYS A 231 33.46 -5.22 22.43
C LYS A 231 32.44 -5.62 21.38
N SER A 232 31.61 -6.63 21.69
CA SER A 232 30.53 -7.08 20.82
C SER A 232 29.33 -7.54 21.64
N CYS A 233 28.13 -7.38 21.08
CA CYS A 233 26.88 -7.91 21.63
C CYS A 233 25.96 -8.41 20.52
N VAL A 234 25.10 -9.37 20.86
CA VAL A 234 24.05 -9.88 19.97
C VAL A 234 22.82 -9.00 20.10
N ALA A 235 22.25 -8.60 18.97
CA ALA A 235 21.05 -7.78 18.91
C ALA A 235 19.90 -8.53 18.23
N ASN A 236 18.67 -8.23 18.66
CA ASN A 236 17.47 -8.68 17.98
C ASN A 236 17.00 -7.64 16.92
N ALA A 237 16.06 -8.03 16.06
CA ALA A 237 15.56 -7.16 15.00
C ALA A 237 14.97 -5.82 15.50
N ASN A 238 14.40 -5.80 16.71
CA ASN A 238 13.81 -4.58 17.28
C ASN A 238 14.89 -3.62 17.78
N GLN A 239 15.95 -4.14 18.40
CA GLN A 239 17.11 -3.35 18.81
C GLN A 239 17.80 -2.73 17.60
N VAL A 240 17.98 -3.49 16.52
CA VAL A 240 18.58 -2.97 15.27
C VAL A 240 17.74 -1.85 14.65
N LYS A 241 16.40 -1.98 14.65
CA LYS A 241 15.51 -0.91 14.18
C LYS A 241 15.61 0.39 14.99
N SER A 242 15.95 0.28 16.27
CA SER A 242 16.11 1.44 17.16
C SER A 242 17.48 2.13 17.06
N ILE A 243 18.44 1.52 16.34
CA ILE A 243 19.77 2.11 16.14
C ILE A 243 19.67 3.20 15.08
N ASN A 244 20.22 4.37 15.40
CA ASN A 244 20.33 5.45 14.44
C ASN A 244 21.39 5.09 13.36
N PRO A 245 21.06 5.15 12.06
CA PRO A 245 21.98 4.84 10.97
C PRO A 245 23.29 5.66 11.02
N ASN A 246 23.26 6.89 11.55
CA ASN A 246 24.44 7.74 11.63
C ASN A 246 25.51 7.21 12.59
N TRP A 247 25.13 6.31 13.50
CA TRP A 247 26.04 5.69 14.46
C TRP A 247 26.86 4.56 13.85
N ILE A 248 26.45 4.04 12.69
CA ILE A 248 27.08 2.91 12.03
C ILE A 248 28.32 3.38 11.29
N GLU A 249 29.45 2.74 11.58
CA GLU A 249 30.73 2.92 10.89
C GLU A 249 30.85 1.93 9.73
N LYS A 250 30.49 0.67 9.96
CA LYS A 250 30.67 -0.42 8.99
C LYS A 250 29.55 -1.44 9.09
N LEU A 251 29.17 -2.03 7.97
CA LEU A 251 28.24 -3.15 7.91
C LEU A 251 28.86 -4.27 7.08
N ASP A 252 29.10 -5.42 7.71
CA ASP A 252 29.61 -6.62 7.06
C ASP A 252 28.56 -7.74 7.12
N ILE A 253 28.48 -8.55 6.07
CA ILE A 253 27.50 -9.64 5.97
C ILE A 253 28.25 -10.96 5.80
N LEU A 254 28.11 -11.87 6.77
CA LEU A 254 28.64 -13.22 6.69
C LEU A 254 27.55 -14.18 6.23
N LYS A 255 27.88 -14.96 5.19
CA LYS A 255 27.00 -15.94 4.57
C LYS A 255 27.57 -17.35 4.71
N ASP A 256 26.67 -18.32 4.69
CA ASP A 256 26.99 -19.75 4.60
C ASP A 256 27.90 -20.26 5.75
N ALA A 257 28.81 -21.18 5.44
CA ALA A 257 29.66 -21.87 6.43
C ALA A 257 30.51 -20.91 7.28
N SER A 258 30.91 -19.76 6.73
CA SER A 258 31.74 -18.76 7.42
C SER A 258 31.04 -18.15 8.63
N ALA A 259 29.71 -17.97 8.56
CA ALA A 259 28.92 -17.41 9.66
C ALA A 259 28.80 -18.42 10.81
N THR A 260 28.48 -19.67 10.49
CA THR A 260 28.39 -20.77 11.47
C THR A 260 29.73 -21.14 12.10
N ALA A 261 30.85 -20.98 11.37
CA ALA A 261 32.18 -21.23 11.91
C ALA A 261 32.55 -20.27 13.05
N LEU A 262 32.09 -19.01 12.97
CA LEU A 262 32.40 -17.97 13.95
C LEU A 262 31.35 -17.84 15.06
N TYR A 263 30.07 -18.05 14.74
CA TYR A 263 28.94 -17.75 15.63
C TYR A 263 28.05 -18.97 15.94
N GLY A 264 28.47 -20.17 15.52
CA GLY A 264 27.80 -21.43 15.83
C GLY A 264 26.42 -21.59 15.19
N SER A 265 25.59 -22.48 15.76
CA SER A 265 24.28 -22.84 15.20
C SER A 265 23.29 -21.67 15.09
N LYS A 266 23.43 -20.64 15.93
CA LYS A 266 22.62 -19.42 15.89
C LYS A 266 22.82 -18.62 14.59
N ALA A 267 23.94 -18.83 13.90
CA ALA A 267 24.29 -18.19 12.63
C ALA A 267 23.91 -19.00 11.39
N ALA A 268 23.08 -20.04 11.53
CA ALA A 268 22.61 -20.87 10.41
C ALA A 268 21.87 -20.08 9.30
N ASN A 269 21.34 -18.89 9.62
CA ASN A 269 20.67 -18.00 8.68
C ASN A 269 21.55 -16.81 8.23
N GLY A 270 22.86 -16.85 8.52
CA GLY A 270 23.78 -15.75 8.27
C GLY A 270 23.90 -14.77 9.45
N VAL A 271 24.94 -13.93 9.39
CA VAL A 271 25.25 -12.93 10.43
C VAL A 271 25.41 -11.56 9.77
N ILE A 272 24.78 -10.54 10.36
CA ILE A 272 24.99 -9.14 9.98
C ILE A 272 25.80 -8.48 11.10
N LEU A 273 27.01 -8.07 10.76
CA LEU A 273 27.95 -7.38 11.65
C LEU A 273 27.79 -5.88 11.46
N MET A 274 27.60 -5.16 12.56
CA MET A 274 27.43 -3.71 12.56
C MET A 274 28.50 -3.07 13.46
N GLY A 275 29.48 -2.44 12.83
CA GLY A 275 30.49 -1.63 13.49
C GLY A 275 29.93 -0.26 13.85
N ILE A 276 30.15 0.20 15.08
CA ILE A 276 29.64 1.47 15.59
C ILE A 276 30.77 2.49 15.69
N LYS A 277 30.53 3.74 15.29
CA LYS A 277 31.53 4.80 15.42
C LYS A 277 31.89 5.05 16.89
N LYS A 278 33.16 5.38 17.13
CA LYS A 278 33.73 5.64 18.46
C LYS A 278 32.93 6.62 19.33
N GLU A 279 32.38 7.67 18.73
CA GLU A 279 31.60 8.70 19.42
C GLU A 279 30.24 8.20 19.95
N PHE A 280 29.71 7.09 19.43
CA PHE A 280 28.42 6.54 19.83
C PHE A 280 28.52 5.24 20.64
N LYS A 281 29.73 4.80 21.02
CA LYS A 281 29.95 3.56 21.79
C LYS A 281 29.15 3.49 23.10
N ASN A 282 28.86 4.64 23.74
CA ASN A 282 28.13 4.70 25.01
C ASN A 282 26.60 4.64 24.83
N LYS A 283 26.10 4.71 23.59
CA LYS A 283 24.67 4.63 23.28
C LYS A 283 24.18 3.17 23.17
N ILE A 284 25.10 2.21 23.21
CA ILE A 284 24.81 0.79 23.06
C ILE A 284 25.39 0.06 24.27
N ASP A 285 24.58 -0.78 24.89
CA ASP A 285 25.00 -1.60 26.01
C ASP A 285 25.69 -2.88 25.49
N PHE A 286 27.00 -2.96 25.69
CA PHE A 286 27.82 -4.12 25.34
C PHE A 286 28.02 -5.09 26.52
N SER A 287 27.35 -4.87 27.65
CA SER A 287 27.56 -5.64 28.89
C SER A 287 26.90 -7.02 28.82
N LYS A 288 25.94 -7.23 27.92
CA LYS A 288 25.35 -8.53 27.63
C LYS A 288 26.23 -9.30 26.65
N LYS A 289 27.14 -10.11 27.19
CA LYS A 289 27.71 -11.26 26.47
C LYS A 289 26.76 -12.43 26.64
N ASP A 290 26.22 -12.93 25.53
CA ASP A 290 25.64 -14.28 25.46
C ASP A 290 26.74 -15.28 25.05
#